data_AF-A0A094GTB5-F1
#
_entry.id   AF-A0A094GTB5-F1
#
_cell.length_a   1.000
_cell.length_b   1.000
_cell.length_c   1.000
_cell.angle_alpha   90.00
_cell.angle_beta   90.00
_cell.angle_gamma   90.00
#
_symmetry.space_group_name_H-M   'P 1'
#
loop_
_entity.id
_entity.type
_entity.pdbx_description
1 polymer ?
#
loop_
_entity_poly.entity_id
_entity_poly.type
_entity_poly.pdbx_seq_one_letter_code
_entity_poly.pdbx_strand_id
1 'polypeptide(L)'
;TLLEKRALCVEDIRRWEHASAPLFAETCKTDNSSIQDFLLSTVLKIHAAMSIVLLGLAFYPTELAADRFLPEFRTVVDLSYSIQHLLIPASTSPSMPIFRFDIGILPAISQVGLLCRDKEIRGKAIDLLLGNPGYREAIWESIVVGKICEFARTIEEVWCDGRGFVPGNRRATLTSVEFYGRWGRAEFAQRLGPSKGGVMMRVKCFTW
;
A
#
# COMPACT_ATOMS: atom_id res chain seq x y z
N THR A 1 24.75 -13.40 6.82
CA THR A 1 24.34 -13.07 5.43
C THR A 1 23.26 -11.98 5.40
N LEU A 2 22.93 -11.39 4.24
CA LEU A 2 21.81 -10.43 4.12
C LEU A 2 20.45 -11.07 4.49
N LEU A 3 20.30 -12.36 4.21
CA LEU A 3 19.10 -13.13 4.57
C LEU A 3 18.94 -13.29 6.09
N GLU A 4 20.03 -13.57 6.81
CA GLU A 4 20.03 -13.58 8.28
C GLU A 4 19.68 -12.21 8.86
N LYS A 5 20.28 -11.12 8.34
CA LYS A 5 19.96 -9.75 8.80
C LYS A 5 18.49 -9.43 8.62
N ARG A 6 17.92 -9.78 7.46
CA ARG A 6 16.49 -9.63 7.18
C ARG A 6 15.65 -10.43 8.19
N ALA A 7 15.99 -11.68 8.46
CA ALA A 7 15.25 -12.52 9.41
C ALA A 7 15.27 -11.92 10.83
N LEU A 8 16.43 -11.43 11.28
CA LEU A 8 16.57 -10.73 12.56
C LEU A 8 15.71 -9.47 12.63
N CYS A 9 15.69 -8.64 11.58
CA CYS A 9 14.82 -7.45 11.55
C CYS A 9 13.34 -7.80 11.65
N VAL A 10 12.88 -8.84 10.94
CA VAL A 10 11.47 -9.29 11.01
C VAL A 10 11.13 -9.77 12.42
N GLU A 11 12.03 -10.53 13.06
CA GLU A 11 11.84 -10.99 14.43
C GLU A 11 11.81 -9.82 15.44
N ASP A 12 12.70 -8.84 15.27
CA ASP A 12 12.74 -7.65 16.12
C ASP A 12 11.43 -6.83 16.02
N ILE A 13 10.87 -6.67 14.81
CA ILE A 13 9.57 -6.00 14.62
C ILE A 13 8.46 -6.78 15.31
N ARG A 14 8.40 -8.10 15.15
CA ARG A 14 7.39 -8.94 15.80
C ARG A 14 7.49 -8.90 17.32
N ARG A 15 8.70 -8.94 17.86
CA ARG A 15 8.94 -8.79 19.30
C ARG A 15 8.46 -7.43 19.80
N TRP A 16 8.75 -6.36 19.05
CA TRP A 16 8.24 -5.03 19.36
C TRP A 16 6.71 -4.98 19.33
N GLU A 17 6.05 -5.55 18.30
CA GLU A 17 4.58 -5.59 18.21
C GLU A 17 3.96 -6.32 19.40
N HIS A 18 4.53 -7.46 19.80
CA HIS A 18 4.07 -8.20 20.96
C HIS A 18 4.23 -7.40 22.26
N ALA A 19 5.40 -6.79 22.48
CA ALA A 19 5.69 -6.02 23.70
C ALA A 19 4.87 -4.73 23.80
N SER A 20 4.54 -4.11 22.67
CA SER A 20 3.78 -2.86 22.60
C SER A 20 2.25 -3.07 22.51
N ALA A 21 1.77 -4.30 22.31
CA ALA A 21 0.34 -4.61 22.22
C ALA A 21 -0.50 -4.07 23.40
N PRO A 22 -0.06 -4.14 24.67
CA PRO A 22 -0.81 -3.57 25.79
C PRO A 22 -0.96 -2.05 25.70
N LEU A 23 0.11 -1.33 25.34
CA LEU A 23 0.11 0.13 25.17
C LEU A 23 -0.87 0.54 24.06
N PHE A 24 -0.86 -0.18 22.94
CA PHE A 24 -1.80 0.07 21.86
C PHE A 24 -3.24 -0.17 22.29
N ALA A 25 -3.50 -1.23 23.05
CA ALA A 25 -4.84 -1.51 23.55
C ALA A 25 -5.34 -0.38 24.46
N GLU A 26 -4.46 0.25 25.25
CA GLU A 26 -4.79 1.40 26.10
C GLU A 26 -5.15 2.65 25.28
N THR A 27 -4.39 2.94 24.22
CA THR A 27 -4.69 4.07 23.31
C THR A 27 -6.02 3.94 22.56
N CYS A 28 -6.59 2.73 22.49
CA CYS A 28 -7.89 2.48 21.87
C CYS A 28 -9.08 2.50 22.86
N LYS A 29 -8.82 2.49 24.18
CA LYS A 29 -9.82 2.12 25.20
C LYS A 29 -10.36 3.26 26.07
N THR A 30 -9.76 4.44 26.05
CA THR A 30 -10.02 5.43 27.11
C THR A 30 -10.61 6.74 26.61
N ASP A 31 -11.54 7.29 27.38
CA ASP A 31 -12.00 8.69 27.29
C ASP A 31 -10.86 9.70 27.57
N ASN A 32 -9.69 9.22 28.04
CA ASN A 32 -8.50 10.01 28.39
C ASN A 32 -7.36 9.93 27.36
N SER A 33 -7.36 8.99 26.40
CA SER A 33 -6.29 8.93 25.40
C SER A 33 -6.44 10.08 24.41
N SER A 34 -5.37 10.86 24.21
CA SER A 34 -5.43 11.94 23.24
C SER A 34 -5.61 11.39 21.84
N ILE A 35 -6.34 12.12 20.98
CA ILE A 35 -6.49 11.79 19.55
C ILE A 35 -5.11 11.63 18.90
N GLN A 36 -4.12 12.39 19.36
CA GLN A 36 -2.75 12.32 18.90
C GLN A 36 -2.08 10.98 19.25
N ASP A 37 -2.27 10.46 20.45
CA ASP A 37 -1.71 9.16 20.85
C ASP A 37 -2.32 8.03 20.01
N PHE A 38 -3.64 8.03 19.85
CA PHE A 38 -4.33 7.07 18.98
C PHE A 38 -3.83 7.14 17.53
N LEU A 39 -3.67 8.35 16.99
CA LEU A 39 -3.19 8.56 15.63
C LEU A 39 -1.75 8.02 15.47
N LEU A 40 -0.83 8.43 16.34
CA LEU A 40 0.56 8.02 16.28
C LEU A 40 0.70 6.51 16.45
N SER A 41 -0.05 5.94 17.40
CA SER A 41 0.01 4.51 17.69
C SER A 41 -0.53 3.68 16.50
N THR A 42 -1.57 4.17 15.84
CA THR A 42 -2.13 3.54 14.64
C THR A 42 -1.18 3.64 13.45
N VAL A 43 -0.56 4.79 13.22
CA VAL A 43 0.45 4.98 12.16
C VAL A 43 1.66 4.06 12.38
N LEU A 44 2.13 3.91 13.62
CA LEU A 44 3.22 2.98 13.96
C LEU A 44 2.88 1.52 13.61
N LYS A 45 1.65 1.07 13.87
CA LYS A 45 1.20 -0.28 13.48
C LYS A 45 1.16 -0.48 11.97
N ILE A 46 0.67 0.53 11.23
CA ILE A 46 0.67 0.50 9.76
C ILE A 46 2.11 0.34 9.24
N HIS A 47 3.06 1.10 9.80
CA HIS A 47 4.48 1.02 9.42
C HIS A 47 5.11 -0.32 9.78
N ALA A 48 4.80 -0.89 10.95
CA ALA A 48 5.30 -2.20 11.34
C ALA A 48 4.80 -3.30 10.40
N ALA A 49 3.49 -3.35 10.14
CA ALA A 49 2.89 -4.28 9.20
C ALA A 49 3.52 -4.17 7.80
N MET A 50 3.65 -2.94 7.27
CA MET A 50 4.24 -2.72 5.95
C MET A 50 5.73 -3.08 5.93
N SER A 51 6.48 -2.82 7.01
CA SER A 51 7.89 -3.21 7.13
C SER A 51 8.06 -4.73 7.09
N ILE A 52 7.17 -5.49 7.76
CA ILE A 52 7.15 -6.97 7.69
C ILE A 52 6.94 -7.43 6.25
N VAL A 53 6.02 -6.82 5.51
CA VAL A 53 5.79 -7.18 4.10
C VAL A 53 6.99 -6.84 3.23
N LEU A 54 7.54 -5.62 3.31
CA LEU A 54 8.65 -5.19 2.45
C LEU A 54 9.93 -5.99 2.73
N LEU A 55 10.27 -6.20 4.00
CA LEU A 55 11.35 -7.12 4.38
C LEU A 55 11.00 -8.55 3.94
N GLY A 56 9.74 -8.94 4.08
CA GLY A 56 9.17 -10.19 3.60
C GLY A 56 9.39 -10.47 2.11
N LEU A 57 9.32 -9.45 1.27
CA LEU A 57 9.48 -9.57 -0.17
C LEU A 57 10.92 -9.30 -0.62
N ALA A 58 11.75 -8.73 0.26
CA ALA A 58 13.17 -8.55 0.01
C ALA A 58 13.83 -9.88 -0.37
N PHE A 59 14.54 -9.87 -1.49
CA PHE A 59 15.33 -10.99 -2.02
C PHE A 59 14.53 -12.22 -2.49
N TYR A 60 13.20 -12.20 -2.42
CA TYR A 60 12.31 -13.29 -2.89
C TYR A 60 11.16 -12.74 -3.75
N PRO A 61 11.40 -12.44 -5.03
CA PRO A 61 10.46 -11.71 -5.87
C PRO A 61 9.52 -12.64 -6.64
N THR A 62 9.11 -13.79 -6.08
CA THR A 62 8.05 -14.52 -6.77
C THR A 62 6.80 -13.65 -6.72
N GLU A 63 6.10 -13.57 -7.85
CA GLU A 63 4.89 -12.74 -8.03
C GLU A 63 3.77 -13.12 -7.04
N LEU A 64 3.92 -14.24 -6.32
CA LEU A 64 2.99 -14.79 -5.34
C LEU A 64 3.46 -14.63 -3.89
N ALA A 65 4.71 -14.24 -3.66
CA ALA A 65 5.27 -14.16 -2.32
C ALA A 65 4.50 -13.18 -1.42
N ALA A 66 3.78 -12.22 -2.01
CA ALA A 66 2.95 -11.25 -1.30
C ALA A 66 1.73 -11.89 -0.61
N ASP A 67 1.20 -13.01 -1.13
CA ASP A 67 -0.04 -13.61 -0.63
C ASP A 67 0.03 -14.09 0.82
N ARG A 68 1.24 -14.38 1.33
CA ARG A 68 1.39 -14.77 2.73
C ARG A 68 1.17 -13.60 3.71
N PHE A 69 1.10 -12.37 3.19
CA PHE A 69 0.98 -11.14 3.98
C PHE A 69 -0.43 -10.54 3.96
N LEU A 70 -1.45 -11.35 3.66
CA LEU A 70 -2.85 -10.90 3.74
C LEU A 70 -3.23 -10.31 5.11
N PRO A 71 -2.78 -10.86 6.26
CA PRO A 71 -3.04 -10.26 7.56
C PRO A 71 -2.48 -8.84 7.67
N GLU A 72 -1.24 -8.62 7.24
CA GLU A 72 -0.57 -7.32 7.26
C GLU A 72 -1.23 -6.32 6.31
N PHE A 73 -1.61 -6.76 5.10
CA PHE A 73 -2.35 -5.91 4.16
C PHE A 73 -3.72 -5.48 4.72
N ARG A 74 -4.45 -6.39 5.37
CA ARG A 74 -5.72 -6.06 6.04
C ARG A 74 -5.50 -5.07 7.18
N THR A 75 -4.48 -5.28 8.01
CA THR A 75 -4.10 -4.35 9.08
C THR A 75 -3.85 -2.94 8.52
N VAL A 76 -3.08 -2.80 7.44
CA VAL A 76 -2.81 -1.50 6.81
C VAL A 76 -4.09 -0.82 6.36
N VAL A 77 -4.98 -1.51 5.67
CA VAL A 77 -6.23 -0.93 5.14
C VAL A 77 -7.19 -0.55 6.28
N ASP A 78 -7.44 -1.47 7.20
CA ASP A 78 -8.43 -1.26 8.28
C ASP A 78 -8.01 -0.12 9.20
N LEU A 79 -6.72 -0.06 9.56
CA LEU A 79 -6.18 1.03 10.37
C LEU A 79 -6.13 2.35 9.60
N SER A 80 -5.77 2.34 8.32
CA SER A 80 -5.79 3.57 7.51
C SER A 80 -7.20 4.14 7.40
N TYR A 81 -8.20 3.28 7.21
CA TYR A 81 -9.59 3.68 7.17
C TYR A 81 -10.06 4.31 8.49
N SER A 82 -9.59 3.80 9.63
CA SER A 82 -9.99 4.32 10.95
C SER A 82 -9.41 5.70 11.26
N ILE A 83 -8.25 6.07 10.72
CA ILE A 83 -7.59 7.36 11.01
C ILE A 83 -7.61 8.38 9.88
N GLN A 84 -8.07 8.04 8.66
CA GLN A 84 -8.03 8.94 7.51
C GLN A 84 -8.71 10.30 7.79
N HIS A 85 -9.82 10.29 8.53
CA HIS A 85 -10.58 11.50 8.87
C HIS A 85 -9.83 12.43 9.84
N LEU A 86 -8.86 11.91 10.60
CA LEU A 86 -7.99 12.68 11.49
C LEU A 86 -6.81 13.30 10.74
N LEU A 87 -6.37 12.64 9.68
CA LEU A 87 -5.26 13.10 8.83
C LEU A 87 -5.72 14.14 7.81
N ILE A 88 -6.96 13.99 7.33
CA ILE A 88 -7.54 14.71 6.21
C ILE A 88 -8.78 15.47 6.69
N PRO A 89 -8.63 16.76 7.06
CA PRO A 89 -9.75 17.65 7.35
C PRO A 89 -10.82 17.61 6.24
N ALA A 90 -12.09 17.72 6.63
CA ALA A 90 -13.22 17.74 5.69
C ALA A 90 -13.17 18.90 4.67
N SER A 91 -12.38 19.95 4.94
CA SER A 91 -12.15 21.07 4.04
C SER A 91 -11.12 20.78 2.93
N THR A 92 -10.45 19.62 2.97
CA THR A 92 -9.45 19.24 1.97
C THR A 92 -10.11 19.09 0.61
N SER A 93 -9.55 19.74 -0.41
CA SER A 93 -10.05 19.66 -1.78
C SER A 93 -8.90 19.79 -2.77
N PRO A 94 -9.11 19.44 -4.05
CA PRO A 94 -8.12 19.70 -5.10
C PRO A 94 -7.66 21.17 -5.20
N SER A 95 -8.52 22.12 -4.80
CA SER A 95 -8.22 23.55 -4.76
C SER A 95 -7.50 24.00 -3.49
N MET A 96 -7.61 23.24 -2.40
CA MET A 96 -6.96 23.50 -1.12
C MET A 96 -6.29 22.20 -0.64
N PRO A 97 -5.17 21.82 -1.27
CA PRO A 97 -4.49 20.56 -0.97
C PRO A 97 -3.82 20.62 0.40
N ILE A 98 -3.65 19.45 1.01
CA ILE A 98 -2.87 19.29 2.23
C ILE A 98 -1.58 18.55 1.89
N PHE A 99 -0.49 19.14 2.33
CA PHE A 99 0.84 18.62 2.14
C PHE A 99 1.49 18.34 3.49
N ARG A 100 1.93 17.10 3.71
CA ARG A 100 2.67 16.69 4.91
C ARG A 100 4.00 16.03 4.55
N PHE A 101 4.99 16.24 5.41
CA PHE A 101 6.29 15.58 5.35
C PHE A 101 6.40 14.36 6.27
N ASP A 102 5.52 14.26 7.27
CA ASP A 102 5.48 13.11 8.17
C ASP A 102 5.14 11.85 7.36
N ILE A 103 5.92 10.78 7.56
CA ILE A 103 5.70 9.49 6.88
C ILE A 103 4.36 8.93 7.35
N GLY A 104 3.31 9.16 6.55
CA GLY A 104 1.93 8.84 6.88
C GLY A 104 1.51 7.47 6.34
N ILE A 105 0.32 7.41 5.74
CA ILE A 105 -0.35 6.17 5.34
C ILE A 105 -0.33 5.94 3.83
N LEU A 106 -0.11 6.98 3.00
CA LEU A 106 -0.18 6.86 1.54
C LEU A 106 0.84 5.86 0.95
N PRO A 107 2.13 5.84 1.36
CA PRO A 107 3.07 4.83 0.90
C PRO A 107 2.57 3.42 1.21
N ALA A 108 2.11 3.17 2.44
CA ALA A 108 1.66 1.84 2.87
C ALA A 108 0.42 1.39 2.06
N ILE A 109 -0.59 2.24 1.92
CA ILE A 109 -1.80 1.91 1.13
C ILE A 109 -1.43 1.68 -0.34
N SER A 110 -0.50 2.46 -0.90
CA SER A 110 -0.04 2.24 -2.29
C SER A 110 0.62 0.87 -2.47
N GLN A 111 1.40 0.41 -1.49
CA GLN A 111 1.98 -0.93 -1.53
C GLN A 111 0.91 -2.02 -1.45
N VAL A 112 -0.14 -1.85 -0.63
CA VAL A 112 -1.29 -2.77 -0.63
C VAL A 112 -1.93 -2.82 -2.03
N GLY A 113 -2.20 -1.67 -2.63
CA GLY A 113 -2.82 -1.56 -3.95
C GLY A 113 -2.04 -2.24 -5.08
N LEU A 114 -0.71 -2.24 -4.99
CA LEU A 114 0.19 -2.85 -5.99
C LEU A 114 0.49 -4.33 -5.70
N LEU A 115 0.67 -4.70 -4.43
CA LEU A 115 1.19 -6.02 -4.05
C LEU A 115 0.09 -7.04 -3.73
N CYS A 116 -1.01 -6.60 -3.11
CA CYS A 116 -2.09 -7.49 -2.68
C CYS A 116 -2.92 -7.97 -3.87
N ARG A 117 -3.27 -9.26 -3.90
CA ARG A 117 -4.16 -9.84 -4.94
C ARG A 117 -5.56 -10.13 -4.45
N ASP A 118 -5.78 -10.09 -3.14
CA ASP A 118 -7.12 -10.24 -2.60
C ASP A 118 -7.98 -9.06 -3.07
N LYS A 119 -9.07 -9.37 -3.78
CA LYS A 119 -9.90 -8.38 -4.47
C LYS A 119 -10.50 -7.38 -3.48
N GLU A 120 -10.92 -7.83 -2.30
CA GLU A 120 -11.57 -7.00 -1.31
C GLU A 120 -10.57 -6.04 -0.66
N ILE A 121 -9.42 -6.56 -0.19
CA ILE A 121 -8.39 -5.76 0.47
C ILE A 121 -7.78 -4.76 -0.53
N ARG A 122 -7.44 -5.21 -1.75
CA ARG A 122 -6.91 -4.32 -2.81
C ARG A 122 -7.94 -3.26 -3.20
N GLY A 123 -9.21 -3.63 -3.32
CA GLY A 123 -10.30 -2.69 -3.64
C GLY A 123 -10.39 -1.57 -2.61
N LYS A 124 -10.47 -1.93 -1.32
CA LYS A 124 -10.50 -0.95 -0.22
C LYS A 124 -9.28 -0.03 -0.20
N ALA A 125 -8.07 -0.56 -0.48
CA ALA A 125 -6.87 0.26 -0.58
C ALA A 125 -6.97 1.28 -1.73
N ILE A 126 -7.44 0.87 -2.91
CA ILE A 126 -7.63 1.77 -4.06
C ILE A 126 -8.69 2.83 -3.73
N ASP A 127 -9.80 2.44 -3.11
CA ASP A 127 -10.88 3.35 -2.73
C ASP A 127 -10.42 4.39 -1.70
N LEU A 128 -9.60 4.00 -0.73
CA LEU A 128 -8.96 4.93 0.22
C LEU A 128 -8.06 5.94 -0.49
N LEU A 129 -7.30 5.54 -1.50
CA LEU A 129 -6.44 6.46 -2.25
C LEU A 129 -7.26 7.43 -3.11
N LEU A 130 -8.27 6.92 -3.82
CA LEU A 130 -9.11 7.71 -4.72
C LEU A 130 -10.12 8.61 -3.99
N GLY A 131 -10.52 8.22 -2.77
CA GLY A 131 -11.49 8.94 -1.96
C GLY A 131 -10.96 10.18 -1.24
N ASN A 132 -9.66 10.48 -1.36
CA ASN A 132 -8.98 11.49 -0.54
C ASN A 132 -8.28 12.60 -1.37
N PRO A 133 -8.96 13.22 -2.36
CA PRO A 133 -8.33 14.15 -3.29
C PRO A 133 -7.67 15.35 -2.62
N GLY A 134 -6.45 15.68 -3.06
CA GLY A 134 -5.68 16.80 -2.53
C GLY A 134 -4.85 16.44 -1.30
N TYR A 135 -4.92 15.19 -0.81
CA TYR A 135 -4.01 14.69 0.22
C TYR A 135 -2.68 14.24 -0.40
N ARG A 136 -1.58 14.82 0.09
CA ARG A 136 -0.22 14.52 -0.35
C ARG A 136 0.75 14.37 0.82
N GLU A 137 1.51 13.28 0.77
CA GLU A 137 2.64 13.00 1.66
C GLU A 137 3.91 13.04 0.81
N ALA A 138 4.74 14.07 0.92
CA ALA A 138 5.93 14.25 0.07
C ALA A 138 5.64 13.99 -1.45
N ILE A 139 6.20 12.92 -2.03
CA ILE A 139 6.00 12.57 -3.45
C ILE A 139 4.72 11.74 -3.72
N TRP A 140 4.06 11.26 -2.67
CA TRP A 140 2.84 10.46 -2.75
C TRP A 140 1.62 11.37 -2.74
N GLU A 141 0.98 11.55 -3.89
CA GLU A 141 -0.33 12.20 -4.00
C GLU A 141 -1.41 11.12 -4.13
N SER A 142 -2.45 11.22 -3.31
CA SER A 142 -3.53 10.23 -3.16
C SER A 142 -4.14 9.76 -4.48
N ILE A 143 -4.61 10.67 -5.34
CA ILE A 143 -5.28 10.37 -6.61
C ILE A 143 -4.31 9.77 -7.61
N VAL A 144 -3.09 10.30 -7.65
CA VAL A 144 -2.02 9.78 -8.50
C VAL A 144 -1.74 8.31 -8.17
N VAL A 145 -1.44 8.00 -6.91
CA VAL A 145 -1.11 6.61 -6.54
C VAL A 145 -2.33 5.69 -6.65
N GLY A 146 -3.54 6.20 -6.40
CA GLY A 146 -4.79 5.48 -6.62
C GLY A 146 -4.99 5.08 -8.08
N LYS A 147 -4.75 6.00 -9.03
CA LYS A 147 -4.83 5.74 -10.48
C LYS A 147 -3.80 4.73 -10.96
N ILE A 148 -2.61 4.73 -10.37
CA ILE A 148 -1.56 3.74 -10.63
C ILE A 148 -1.99 2.35 -10.15
N CYS A 149 -2.51 2.25 -8.92
CA CYS A 149 -3.00 0.98 -8.36
C CYS A 149 -4.21 0.45 -9.13
N GLU A 150 -5.14 1.32 -9.51
CA GLU A 150 -6.30 0.97 -10.36
C GLU A 150 -5.83 0.43 -11.73
N PHE A 151 -4.81 1.05 -12.32
CA PHE A 151 -4.26 0.58 -13.59
C PHE A 151 -3.64 -0.81 -13.45
N ALA A 152 -2.82 -1.03 -12.41
CA ALA A 152 -2.24 -2.33 -12.09
C ALA A 152 -3.35 -3.40 -11.97
N ARG A 153 -4.40 -3.10 -11.21
CA ARG A 153 -5.58 -3.97 -11.09
C ARG A 153 -6.23 -4.26 -12.44
N THR A 154 -6.44 -3.24 -13.27
CA THR A 154 -7.11 -3.37 -14.57
C THR A 154 -6.34 -4.28 -15.53
N ILE A 155 -5.02 -4.15 -15.62
CA ILE A 155 -4.20 -4.97 -16.53
C ILE A 155 -3.99 -6.40 -16.05
N GLU A 156 -4.19 -6.64 -14.75
CA GLU A 156 -4.08 -7.95 -14.13
C GLU A 156 -5.40 -8.73 -14.17
N GLU A 157 -6.53 -8.09 -13.86
CA GLU A 157 -7.83 -8.76 -13.67
C GLU A 157 -8.41 -9.36 -14.97
N VAL A 158 -7.95 -8.92 -16.14
CA VAL A 158 -8.28 -9.57 -17.43
C VAL A 158 -7.80 -11.03 -17.49
N TRP A 159 -6.86 -11.41 -16.61
CA TRP A 159 -6.30 -12.76 -16.51
C TRP A 159 -6.80 -13.54 -15.29
N CYS A 160 -7.78 -13.02 -14.54
CA CYS A 160 -8.34 -13.74 -13.41
C CYS A 160 -8.85 -15.13 -13.83
N ASP A 161 -8.52 -16.15 -13.05
CA ASP A 161 -9.09 -17.46 -13.22
C ASP A 161 -10.57 -17.49 -12.80
N GLY A 162 -11.25 -18.63 -12.99
CA GLY A 162 -12.65 -18.80 -12.60
C GLY A 162 -12.91 -18.64 -11.09
N ARG A 163 -11.87 -18.51 -10.25
CA ARG A 163 -11.95 -18.23 -8.82
C ARG A 163 -11.63 -16.77 -8.49
N GLY A 164 -11.41 -15.93 -9.50
CA GLY A 164 -11.12 -14.51 -9.33
C GLY A 164 -9.67 -14.20 -8.98
N PHE A 165 -8.74 -15.15 -9.19
CA PHE A 165 -7.34 -15.00 -8.83
C PHE A 165 -6.45 -14.73 -10.04
N VAL A 166 -5.56 -13.74 -9.92
CA VAL A 166 -4.60 -13.39 -10.97
C VAL A 166 -3.41 -14.36 -10.92
N PRO A 167 -3.11 -15.12 -11.99
CA PRO A 167 -1.94 -15.98 -12.06
C PRO A 167 -0.64 -15.20 -11.86
N GLY A 168 0.36 -15.80 -11.23
CA GLY A 168 1.61 -15.12 -10.91
C GLY A 168 2.33 -14.53 -12.11
N ASN A 169 2.44 -15.30 -13.18
CA ASN A 169 3.02 -14.85 -14.44
C ASN A 169 2.18 -13.79 -15.17
N ARG A 170 1.02 -13.38 -14.64
CA ARG A 170 0.18 -12.31 -15.16
C ARG A 170 0.20 -11.06 -14.27
N ARG A 171 0.94 -11.10 -13.16
CA ARG A 171 1.19 -9.93 -12.33
C ARG A 171 1.99 -8.88 -13.09
N ALA A 172 1.68 -7.63 -12.79
CA ALA A 172 2.29 -6.47 -13.40
C ALA A 172 3.16 -5.76 -12.37
N THR A 173 4.43 -5.53 -12.73
CA THR A 173 5.39 -4.85 -11.87
C THR A 173 5.57 -3.43 -12.35
N LEU A 174 5.35 -2.45 -11.46
CA LEU A 174 5.60 -1.05 -11.76
C LEU A 174 7.09 -0.83 -12.02
N THR A 175 7.45 -0.28 -13.18
CA THR A 175 8.85 -0.09 -13.60
C THR A 175 9.27 1.36 -13.62
N SER A 176 8.35 2.27 -13.98
CA SER A 176 8.63 3.70 -14.04
C SER A 176 7.37 4.50 -13.76
N VAL A 177 7.55 5.65 -13.11
CA VAL A 177 6.52 6.66 -12.97
C VAL A 177 7.13 8.02 -13.23
N GLU A 178 6.49 8.79 -14.11
CA GLU A 178 6.90 10.14 -14.49
C GLU A 178 5.76 11.11 -14.23
N PHE A 179 6.10 12.31 -13.78
CA PHE A 179 5.13 13.38 -13.49
C PHE A 179 5.61 14.71 -14.05
N TYR A 180 4.70 15.45 -14.69
CA TYR A 180 4.91 16.82 -15.13
C TYR A 180 3.64 17.64 -14.87
N GLY A 181 3.69 18.54 -13.89
CA GLY A 181 2.51 19.30 -13.46
C GLY A 181 1.36 18.38 -13.01
N ARG A 182 0.21 18.47 -13.68
CA ARG A 182 -0.98 17.62 -13.46
C ARG A 182 -1.09 16.46 -14.45
N TRP A 183 0.01 16.10 -15.09
CA TRP A 183 0.10 14.97 -15.99
C TRP A 183 1.06 13.94 -15.43
N GLY A 184 0.73 12.67 -15.61
CA GLY A 184 1.52 11.55 -15.13
C GLY A 184 1.48 10.38 -16.09
N ARG A 185 2.53 9.57 -16.03
CA ARG A 185 2.70 8.36 -16.83
C ARG A 185 3.21 7.25 -15.93
N ALA A 186 2.52 6.12 -15.92
CA ALA A 186 2.94 4.93 -15.22
C ALA A 186 3.20 3.79 -16.21
N GLU A 187 4.33 3.13 -16.05
CA GLU A 187 4.72 1.97 -16.83
C GLU A 187 4.76 0.72 -15.94
N PHE A 188 4.24 -0.36 -16.47
CA PHE A 188 4.29 -1.68 -15.86
C PHE A 188 4.87 -2.71 -16.83
N ALA A 189 5.70 -3.61 -16.31
CA ALA A 189 6.14 -4.81 -17.00
C ALA A 189 5.24 -5.99 -16.61
N GLN A 190 4.68 -6.70 -17.59
CA GLN A 190 3.87 -7.89 -17.38
C GLN A 190 4.45 -9.05 -18.21
N ARG A 191 4.62 -10.23 -17.61
CA ARG A 191 5.09 -11.42 -18.33
C ARG A 191 3.95 -12.00 -19.19
N LEU A 192 4.28 -12.51 -20.37
CA LEU A 192 3.28 -13.13 -21.27
C LEU A 192 3.09 -14.64 -21.06
N GLY A 193 3.90 -15.29 -20.22
CA GLY A 193 3.80 -16.72 -19.97
C GLY A 193 4.83 -17.28 -18.97
N PRO A 194 4.75 -18.58 -18.63
CA PRO A 194 5.55 -19.20 -17.56
C PRO A 194 7.01 -19.49 -17.89
N SER A 195 7.42 -19.53 -19.17
CA SER A 195 8.80 -19.88 -19.57
C SER A 195 9.25 -19.04 -20.76
N LYS A 196 10.24 -18.16 -20.56
CA LYS A 196 10.88 -17.34 -21.61
C LYS A 196 9.94 -16.50 -22.49
N GLY A 197 8.69 -16.29 -22.07
CA GLY A 197 7.76 -15.40 -22.76
C GLY A 197 8.23 -13.95 -22.67
N GLY A 198 8.07 -13.20 -23.76
CA GLY A 198 8.40 -11.78 -23.79
C GLY A 198 7.73 -11.01 -22.65
N VAL A 199 8.38 -9.93 -22.22
CA VAL A 199 7.78 -8.95 -21.31
C VAL A 199 7.00 -7.96 -22.17
N MET A 200 5.75 -7.70 -21.82
CA MET A 200 4.95 -6.67 -22.46
C MET A 200 4.88 -5.46 -21.54
N MET A 201 5.25 -4.29 -22.07
CA MET A 201 5.09 -3.03 -21.36
C MET A 201 3.63 -2.57 -21.45
N ARG A 202 3.09 -2.13 -20.32
CA ARG A 202 1.76 -1.53 -20.17
C ARG A 202 1.97 -0.10 -19.73
N VAL A 203 1.35 0.85 -20.43
CA VAL A 203 1.53 2.27 -20.14
C VAL A 203 0.16 2.90 -19.97
N LYS A 204 -0.01 3.71 -18.91
CA LYS A 204 -1.17 4.59 -18.74
C LYS A 204 -0.67 6.01 -18.51
N CYS A 205 -1.13 6.92 -19.34
CA CYS A 205 -1.04 8.35 -19.08
C CYS A 205 -2.33 8.79 -18.39
N PHE A 206 -2.24 9.70 -17.43
CA PHE A 206 -3.38 10.22 -16.69
C PHE A 206 -3.15 11.66 -16.25
N THR A 207 -4.24 12.36 -16.01
CA THR A 207 -4.25 13.70 -15.40
C THR A 207 -5.07 13.67 -14.11
N TRP A 208 -4.87 14.61 -13.19
CA TRP A 208 -5.63 14.70 -11.94
C TRP A 208 -5.75 16.14 -11.45
#